data_AF-A0A8T5W5U0-F1
#
_entry.id   AF-A0A8T5W5U0-F1
#
_cell.length_a   1.000
_cell.length_b   1.000
_cell.length_c   1.000
_cell.angle_alpha   90.00
_cell.angle_beta   90.00
_cell.angle_gamma   90.00
#
_symmetry.space_group_name_H-M   'P 1'
#
loop_
_entity.id
_entity.type
_entity.pdbx_description
1 polymer ?
#
loop_
_entity_poly.entity_id
_entity_poly.type
_entity_poly.pdbx_seq_one_letter_code
_entity_poly.pdbx_strand_id
1 'polypeptide(L)' 'MLARVYLLKIAAVTAAVSVGIFSSIKEACQEWIRIKEKILPNPKNVAVYNKAYLIYRGLYSKLKDDFHGLSEL' A
#
# COMPACT_ATOMS: atom_id res chain seq x y z
N MET A 1 -1.62 3.73 14.78
CA MET A 1 -0.73 4.91 14.92
C MET A 1 -0.06 5.30 13.60
N LEU A 2 0.59 4.37 12.88
CA LEU A 2 1.29 4.66 11.61
C LEU A 2 0.40 5.21 10.49
N ALA A 3 -0.78 4.64 10.24
CA ALA A 3 -1.69 5.09 9.18
C ALA A 3 -2.11 6.58 9.32
N ARG A 4 -2.33 7.04 10.56
CA ARG A 4 -2.70 8.42 10.87
C ARG A 4 -1.58 9.41 10.53
N VAL A 5 -0.32 9.01 10.70
CA VAL A 5 0.86 9.84 10.39
C VAL A 5 1.07 9.98 8.88
N TYR A 6 0.78 8.94 8.09
CA TYR A 6 0.88 9.01 6.63
C TYR A 6 -0.17 9.95 6.01
N LEU A 7 -1.42 9.89 6.49
CA LEU A 7 -2.50 10.75 6.00
C LEU A 7 -2.21 12.24 6.22
N LEU A 8 -1.66 12.60 7.39
CA LEU A 8 -1.28 13.98 7.70
C LEU A 8 -0.19 14.52 6.76
N LYS A 9 0.78 13.67 6.39
CA LYS A 9 1.85 14.06 5.46
C LYS A 9 1.31 14.37 4.06
N ILE A 10 0.36 13.57 3.58
CA ILE A 10 -0.27 13.79 2.28
C ILE A 10 -1.04 15.12 2.29
N ALA A 11 -1.84 15.36 3.34
CA ALA A 11 -2.59 16.60 3.47
C ALA A 11 -1.69 17.85 3.46
N ALA A 12 -0.56 17.82 4.19
CA ALA A 12 0.41 18.92 4.22
C ALA A 12 1.06 19.16 2.85
N VAL A 13 1.47 18.09 2.15
CA VAL A 13 2.06 18.18 0.80
C VAL A 13 1.06 18.79 -0.18
N THR A 14 -0.19 18.35 -0.17
CA THR A 14 -1.23 18.90 -1.06
C THR A 14 -1.48 20.38 -0.78
N ALA A 15 -1.60 20.78 0.49
CA ALA A 15 -1.80 22.17 0.86
C ALA A 15 -0.63 23.07 0.41
N ALA A 16 0.62 22.60 0.55
CA ALA A 16 1.80 23.35 0.13
C ALA A 16 1.84 23.58 -1.39
N VAL A 17 1.43 22.58 -2.18
CA VAL A 17 1.31 22.73 -3.64
C VAL A 17 0.16 23.67 -4.02
N SER A 18 -1.00 23.56 -3.36
CA SER A 18 -2.16 24.41 -3.65
C SER A 18 -1.92 25.90 -3.35
N VAL A 19 -1.08 26.20 -2.35
CA VAL A 19 -0.71 27.59 -1.99
C VAL A 19 0.49 28.08 -2.80
N GLY A 20 1.07 27.24 -3.68
CA GLY A 20 2.17 27.62 -4.58
C GLY A 20 3.55 27.61 -3.93
N ILE A 21 3.71 27.00 -2.74
CA ILE A 21 5.02 26.81 -2.09
C ILE A 21 5.87 25.85 -2.92
N PHE A 22 5.25 24.84 -3.53
CA PHE A 22 5.89 23.92 -4.47
C PHE A 22 5.15 23.91 -5.80
N SER A 23 5.90 23.75 -6.88
CA SER A 23 5.38 23.68 -8.26
C SER A 23 4.67 22.35 -8.54
N SER A 24 4.99 21.30 -7.78
CA SER A 24 4.36 19.98 -7.93
C SER A 24 4.43 19.14 -6.65
N ILE A 25 3.54 18.14 -6.56
CA ILE A 25 3.57 17.12 -5.49
C ILE A 25 4.91 16.39 -5.49
N LYS A 26 5.49 16.15 -6.66
CA LYS A 26 6.77 15.43 -6.78
C LYS A 26 7.90 16.20 -6.11
N GLU A 27 7.97 17.51 -6.32
CA GLU A 27 8.95 18.40 -5.69
C GLU A 27 8.80 18.41 -4.16
N ALA A 28 7.57 18.64 -3.67
CA ALA A 28 7.26 18.61 -2.24
C ALA A 28 7.63 17.26 -1.59
N CYS A 29 7.34 16.15 -2.28
CA CYS A 29 7.71 14.81 -1.82
C CYS A 29 9.23 14.61 -1.77
N GLN A 30 9.99 15.09 -2.76
CA GLN A 30 11.45 14.96 -2.77
C GLN A 30 12.11 15.74 -1.62
N GLU A 31 11.55 16.88 -1.27
CA GLU A 31 12.10 17.74 -0.21
C GLU A 31 11.73 17.24 1.19
N TRP A 32 10.46 16.86 1.40
CA TRP A 32 9.93 16.53 2.73
C TRP A 32 9.90 15.04 3.06
N ILE A 33 9.79 14.16 2.06
CA ILE A 33 9.69 12.71 2.28
C ILE A 33 11.08 12.08 2.21
N ARG A 34 11.47 11.43 3.32
CA ARG A 34 12.71 10.66 3.41
C ARG A 34 12.41 9.17 3.44
N ILE A 35 13.08 8.42 2.57
CA ILE A 35 13.05 6.95 2.58
C ILE A 35 13.88 6.49 3.78
N LYS A 36 13.25 5.84 4.76
CA LYS A 36 13.95 5.29 5.93
C LYS A 36 14.63 3.95 5.63
N GLU A 37 13.96 3.11 4.86
CA GLU A 37 14.42 1.76 4.56
C GLU A 37 13.88 1.36 3.19
N LYS A 38 14.67 0.59 2.44
CA LYS A 38 14.25 0.00 1.18
C LYS A 38 14.36 -1.52 1.31
N ILE A 39 13.22 -2.19 1.39
CA ILE A 39 13.16 -3.65 1.40
C ILE A 39 13.06 -4.12 -0.05
N LEU A 40 14.10 -4.80 -0.53
CA LEU A 40 14.14 -5.35 -1.87
C LEU A 40 13.61 -6.79 -1.89
N PRO A 41 12.88 -7.21 -2.93
CA PRO A 41 12.41 -8.58 -3.03
C PRO A 41 13.60 -9.53 -3.21
N ASN A 42 13.62 -10.63 -2.45
CA ASN A 42 14.58 -11.72 -2.67
C ASN A 42 14.11 -12.56 -3.87
N PRO A 43 14.87 -12.62 -4.99
CA PRO A 43 14.43 -13.31 -6.20
C PRO A 43 14.07 -14.78 -6.00
N LYS A 44 14.73 -15.47 -5.06
CA LYS A 44 14.43 -16.87 -4.73
C LYS A 44 13.04 -17.03 -4.13
N ASN A 45 12.63 -16.07 -3.31
CA ASN A 45 11.33 -16.10 -2.64
C ASN A 45 10.20 -15.66 -3.55
N VAL A 46 10.47 -14.77 -4.52
CA VAL A 46 9.44 -14.28 -5.47
C VAL A 46 8.76 -15.44 -6.20
N ALA A 47 9.52 -16.40 -6.70
CA ALA A 47 8.95 -17.57 -7.39
C ALA A 47 8.06 -18.43 -6.47
N VAL A 48 8.46 -18.59 -5.21
CA VAL A 48 7.70 -19.35 -4.19
C VAL A 48 6.40 -18.63 -3.85
N TYR A 49 6.48 -17.33 -3.55
CA TYR A 49 5.31 -16.50 -3.24
C TYR A 49 4.33 -16.42 -4.42
N ASN A 50 4.82 -16.31 -5.66
CA ASN A 50 3.95 -16.31 -6.84
C ASN A 50 3.14 -17.60 -6.97
N LYS A 51 3.78 -18.76 -6.76
CA LYS A 51 3.08 -20.06 -6.77
C LYS A 51 2.04 -20.14 -5.64
N ALA A 52 2.44 -19.76 -4.43
CA ALA A 52 1.54 -19.76 -3.27
C ALA A 52 0.34 -18.80 -3.47
N TYR A 53 0.57 -17.64 -4.07
CA TYR A 53 -0.48 -16.65 -4.34
C TYR A 53 -1.53 -17.16 -5.32
N LEU A 54 -1.12 -17.91 -6.36
CA LEU A 54 -2.07 -18.54 -7.29
C LEU A 54 -2.98 -19.55 -6.58
N ILE A 55 -2.42 -20.36 -5.67
CA ILE A 55 -3.19 -21.32 -4.86
C ILE A 55 -4.16 -20.57 -3.96
N TYR A 56 -3.68 -19.56 -3.21
CA TYR A 56 -4.51 -18.71 -2.36
C TYR A 56 -5.66 -18.07 -3.13
N ARG A 57 -5.39 -17.50 -4.31
CA ARG A 57 -6.41 -16.86 -5.16
C ARG A 57 -7.50 -17.86 -5.57
N GLY A 58 -7.10 -19.08 -5.93
CA GLY A 58 -8.04 -20.16 -6.26
C GLY A 58 -8.89 -20.58 -5.08
N LEU A 59 -8.29 -20.71 -3.89
CA LEU A 59 -8.99 -21.05 -2.65
C LEU A 59 -9.98 -19.96 -2.25
N TYR A 60 -9.54 -18.70 -2.21
CA TYR A 60 -10.40 -17.57 -1.85
C TYR A 60 -11.60 -17.45 -2.79
N SER A 61 -11.38 -17.59 -4.10
CA SER A 61 -12.48 -17.51 -5.07
C SER A 61 -13.56 -18.57 -4.85
N LYS A 62 -13.21 -19.75 -4.32
CA LYS A 62 -14.16 -20.83 -4.05
C LYS A 62 -14.86 -20.65 -2.71
N LEU A 63 -14.13 -20.17 -1.70
CA LEU A 63 -14.59 -20.18 -0.31
C LEU A 63 -15.23 -18.87 0.12
N LYS A 64 -15.06 -17.77 -0.62
CA LYS A 64 -15.55 -16.44 -0.21
C LYS A 64 -17.07 -16.41 0.03
N ASP A 65 -17.83 -17.09 -0.83
CA ASP A 65 -19.30 -17.04 -0.80
C ASP A 65 -19.83 -17.98 0.28
N ASP A 66 -19.20 -19.16 0.44
CA ASP A 66 -19.50 -20.09 1.53
C ASP A 66 -19.24 -19.45 2.91
N PHE A 67 -18.10 -18.76 3.07
CA PHE A 67 -17.81 -18.04 4.31
C PHE A 67 -18.76 -16.87 4.55
N HIS A 68 -19.25 -16.21 3.49
CA HIS A 68 -20.26 -15.17 3.62
C HIS A 68 -21.59 -15.76 4.12
N GLY A 69 -22.05 -16.86 3.52
CA GLY A 69 -23.25 -17.55 3.96
C GLY A 69 -23.15 -18.07 5.41
N LEU A 70 -21.99 -18.58 5.82
CA LEU A 70 -21.75 -18.97 7.22
C LEU A 70 -21.81 -17.80 8.20
N SER A 71 -21.52 -16.57 7.77
CA SER A 71 -21.59 -15.39 8.63
C SER A 71 -23.01 -14.85 8.83
N GLU A 72 -23.96 -15.30 8.00
CA GLU A 72 -25.37 -14.93 8.06
C GLU A 72 -26.22 -15.93 8.87
N LEU A 73 -25.63 -17.05 9.28
CA LEU A 73 -26.19 -17.98 10.28
C LEU A 73 -25.99 -17.44 11.69
#